data_AF-A0A6S7JEE8-F1
#
_entry.id   AF-A0A6S7JEE8-F1
#
_cell.length_a   1.000
_cell.length_b   1.000
_cell.length_c   1.000
_cell.angle_alpha   90.00
_cell.angle_beta   90.00
_cell.angle_gamma   90.00
#
_symmetry.space_group_name_H-M   'P 1'
#
loop_
_entity.id
_entity.type
_entity.pdbx_description
1 polymer ?
#
loop_
_entity_poly.entity_id
_entity_poly.type
_entity_poly.pdbx_seq_one_letter_code
_entity_poly.pdbx_strand_id
1 'polypeptide(L)'
;MKPRDYKRAQIKSTSITPLKSAELIGSKNLKNASTIQTEEGGDGILTNEGSPGWIENLLKEAGKEQDEYGVDKLQRDESTLKDVYDDGNPPLAMTKLDDAFNKLGADANGAKTGLSGLRSKWSSLPYGDRNALMISMNVAASQIEKIANAGDDPVGAVRGAINMVGALAVAAGPTGQIVNVALNFVSGLLSLFGIGGKKKQKTVGEIVREQIDEALEKYADRSLMEEAEGIMELFDSSKAYVDSLVKYNRKLTVNEANMIAISVPLWQGLKFMGKLSGIIRTLIKENEIKTSRKLLKYIEVYTNVAILKDMILMETATLMPEEVKIHGAAMLVVQRKMRIKQKNWFKFLFEVDISKPVIHYYDPDKYPITDSYLTTMLKVPNYDRSLAGTWCITPHIWKKPLTPLGWSRVGDNMRKPYDNPYLTVENAGCFFKLIPHGKHLFTIQNNYDCPSNGYCGQYVSFNIIDGKARATIEDGDPTFWEIYGHQQKRIRNTWGCKPNGGSTKWCNLELGPRTEIAKTKGWWMSADDKRVTTFTLRSNVGYVWSLTKSPM
;
A
#
# COMPACT_ATOMS: atom_id res chain seq x y z
N MET A 1 -43.87 27.57 53.12
CA MET A 1 -44.13 28.67 52.17
C MET A 1 -44.15 28.09 50.76
N LYS A 2 -45.18 28.45 49.97
CA LYS A 2 -45.57 27.87 48.68
C LYS A 2 -44.62 28.24 47.52
N PRO A 3 -44.59 27.49 46.40
CA PRO A 3 -43.72 27.71 45.26
C PRO A 3 -44.21 28.83 44.33
N ARG A 4 -43.27 29.54 43.68
CA ARG A 4 -43.53 30.57 42.65
C ARG A 4 -43.52 29.98 41.24
N ASP A 5 -44.40 30.54 40.41
CA ASP A 5 -44.80 30.15 39.07
C ASP A 5 -43.69 30.25 38.00
N TYR A 6 -43.63 29.24 37.13
CA TYR A 6 -42.98 29.32 35.81
C TYR A 6 -44.06 29.31 34.71
N LYS A 7 -44.16 30.42 33.97
CA LYS A 7 -45.04 30.54 32.78
C LYS A 7 -44.38 29.88 31.55
N ARG A 8 -45.14 28.99 30.90
CA ARG A 8 -44.90 28.48 29.53
C ARG A 8 -45.27 29.55 28.50
N ALA A 9 -44.42 29.74 27.49
CA ALA A 9 -44.79 30.38 26.23
C ALA A 9 -44.95 29.30 25.14
N GLN A 10 -46.14 29.22 24.56
CA GLN A 10 -46.45 28.43 23.35
C GLN A 10 -46.09 29.24 22.11
N ILE A 11 -45.38 28.65 21.15
CA ILE A 11 -45.23 29.19 19.79
C ILE A 11 -46.13 28.36 18.87
N LYS A 12 -47.06 29.07 18.22
CA LYS A 12 -48.05 28.55 17.26
C LYS A 12 -47.40 28.26 15.91
N SER A 13 -47.77 27.14 15.31
CA SER A 13 -47.50 26.83 13.91
C SER A 13 -48.31 27.75 12.99
N THR A 14 -47.70 28.20 11.89
CA THR A 14 -48.40 28.88 10.81
C THR A 14 -48.02 28.24 9.49
N SER A 15 -49.03 27.72 8.81
CA SER A 15 -49.03 27.17 7.46
C SER A 15 -48.84 28.26 6.41
N ILE A 16 -48.05 28.01 5.37
CA ILE A 16 -48.04 28.83 4.14
C ILE A 16 -48.21 27.92 2.93
N THR A 17 -49.23 28.25 2.14
CA THR A 17 -49.70 27.63 0.88
C THR A 17 -49.00 28.29 -0.32
N PRO A 18 -48.85 27.63 -1.49
CA PRO A 18 -47.93 28.04 -2.56
C PRO A 18 -48.55 29.01 -3.57
N LEU A 19 -47.74 29.88 -4.16
CA LEU A 19 -48.12 30.79 -5.25
C LEU A 19 -47.55 30.31 -6.60
N LYS A 20 -48.46 30.11 -7.56
CA LYS A 20 -48.22 30.06 -9.01
C LYS A 20 -48.32 31.47 -9.58
N SER A 21 -47.42 31.84 -10.49
CA SER A 21 -47.73 32.75 -11.61
C SER A 21 -46.66 32.64 -12.70
N ALA A 22 -47.16 32.60 -13.94
CA ALA A 22 -46.44 32.38 -15.19
C ALA A 22 -46.08 33.70 -15.91
N GLU A 23 -45.11 33.58 -16.81
CA GLU A 23 -44.94 34.23 -18.13
C GLU A 23 -44.70 35.76 -18.30
N LEU A 24 -43.61 36.02 -19.06
CA LEU A 24 -43.47 36.85 -20.28
C LEU A 24 -42.40 37.97 -20.27
N ILE A 25 -41.85 38.16 -21.48
CA ILE A 25 -40.79 39.07 -21.97
C ILE A 25 -39.38 38.46 -21.85
N GLY A 26 -38.58 38.24 -22.90
CA GLY A 26 -38.67 38.55 -24.32
C GLY A 26 -37.34 38.17 -24.98
N SER A 27 -37.40 37.63 -26.19
CA SER A 27 -36.27 37.15 -26.98
C SER A 27 -35.39 38.28 -27.53
N LYS A 28 -34.06 38.07 -27.57
CA LYS A 28 -33.20 38.29 -28.75
C LYS A 28 -31.71 38.00 -28.49
N ASN A 29 -31.16 37.17 -29.38
CA ASN A 29 -29.76 37.10 -29.82
C ASN A 29 -28.66 36.75 -28.80
N LEU A 30 -28.17 35.52 -28.88
CA LEU A 30 -26.80 35.27 -29.35
C LEU A 30 -26.66 33.80 -29.78
N LYS A 31 -26.45 33.64 -31.09
CA LYS A 31 -25.99 32.39 -31.72
C LYS A 31 -24.54 32.13 -31.30
N ASN A 32 -24.17 30.85 -31.34
CA ASN A 32 -22.81 30.27 -31.28
C ASN A 32 -22.32 29.85 -29.89
N ALA A 33 -22.56 28.59 -29.53
CA ALA A 33 -21.49 27.64 -29.20
C ALA A 33 -22.05 26.21 -29.20
N SER A 34 -21.28 25.32 -29.82
CA SER A 34 -21.58 23.94 -30.16
C SER A 34 -21.65 22.99 -28.96
N THR A 35 -22.69 22.16 -28.97
CA THR A 35 -22.67 20.69 -28.77
C THR A 35 -21.62 20.12 -27.79
N ILE A 36 -22.05 19.83 -26.57
CA ILE A 36 -21.60 18.64 -25.82
C ILE A 36 -22.82 17.73 -25.73
N GLN A 37 -22.81 16.65 -26.49
CA GLN A 37 -23.76 15.55 -26.35
C GLN A 37 -23.43 14.81 -25.06
N THR A 38 -24.34 14.86 -24.08
CA THR A 38 -24.46 13.85 -23.03
C THR A 38 -25.44 12.80 -23.53
N GLU A 39 -24.94 11.69 -24.07
CA GLU A 39 -25.70 10.46 -24.18
C GLU A 39 -25.54 9.68 -22.87
N GLU A 40 -26.61 9.62 -22.11
CA GLU A 40 -27.20 8.42 -21.48
C GLU A 40 -28.22 8.90 -20.44
N GLY A 41 -29.43 9.11 -20.93
CA GLY A 41 -30.61 9.18 -20.09
C GLY A 41 -30.96 7.76 -19.63
N GLY A 42 -31.03 7.58 -18.31
CA GLY A 42 -31.64 6.41 -17.69
C GLY A 42 -32.64 6.89 -16.66
N ASP A 43 -33.92 6.88 -17.03
CA ASP A 43 -35.03 7.09 -16.11
C ASP A 43 -34.96 6.06 -14.98
N GLY A 44 -34.87 6.55 -13.74
CA GLY A 44 -34.81 5.72 -12.55
C GLY A 44 -36.16 5.04 -12.30
N ILE A 45 -36.29 3.78 -12.72
CA ILE A 45 -37.41 2.92 -12.35
C ILE A 45 -37.17 2.38 -10.94
N LEU A 46 -38.04 2.77 -9.99
CA LEU A 46 -38.18 2.09 -8.71
C LEU A 46 -38.77 0.70 -8.97
N THR A 47 -38.07 -0.37 -8.56
CA THR A 47 -38.66 -1.72 -8.56
C THR A 47 -39.64 -1.83 -7.38
N ASN A 48 -40.62 -2.74 -7.50
CA ASN A 48 -41.74 -2.92 -6.57
C ASN A 48 -41.35 -3.34 -5.12
N GLU A 49 -40.05 -3.37 -4.80
CA GLU A 49 -39.52 -3.78 -3.49
C GLU A 49 -38.73 -2.67 -2.78
N GLY A 50 -38.80 -1.41 -3.25
CA GLY A 50 -38.20 -0.27 -2.55
C GLY A 50 -36.67 -0.21 -2.57
N SER A 51 -36.01 -1.15 -3.27
CA SER A 51 -34.57 -1.08 -3.55
C SER A 51 -34.30 -0.21 -4.80
N PRO A 52 -33.41 0.78 -4.74
CA PRO A 52 -33.07 1.57 -5.91
C PRO A 52 -32.51 0.71 -7.05
N GLY A 53 -33.12 0.76 -8.25
CA GLY A 53 -32.74 -0.09 -9.40
C GLY A 53 -31.28 0.03 -9.85
N TRP A 54 -30.57 1.09 -9.45
CA TRP A 54 -29.13 1.24 -9.71
C TRP A 54 -28.27 0.22 -8.93
N ILE A 55 -28.73 -0.26 -7.77
CA ILE A 55 -28.03 -1.28 -6.98
C ILE A 55 -28.02 -2.62 -7.71
N GLU A 56 -29.17 -3.03 -8.27
CA GLU A 56 -29.26 -4.25 -9.07
C GLU A 56 -28.40 -4.16 -10.35
N ASN A 57 -28.35 -3.00 -11.00
CA ASN A 57 -27.51 -2.80 -12.18
C ASN A 57 -26.01 -2.86 -11.83
N LEU A 58 -25.58 -2.30 -10.70
CA LEU A 58 -24.21 -2.43 -10.22
C LEU A 58 -23.83 -3.89 -9.88
N LEU A 59 -24.75 -4.65 -9.29
CA LEU A 59 -24.53 -6.08 -8.99
C LEU A 59 -24.45 -6.91 -10.29
N LYS A 60 -25.28 -6.61 -11.30
CA LYS A 60 -25.23 -7.23 -12.63
C LYS A 60 -23.94 -6.89 -13.37
N GLU A 61 -23.47 -5.65 -13.34
CA GLU A 61 -22.19 -5.24 -13.92
C GLU A 61 -20.99 -5.90 -13.24
N ALA A 62 -21.01 -5.99 -11.90
CA ALA A 62 -19.96 -6.67 -11.14
C ALA A 62 -19.90 -8.19 -11.44
N GLY A 63 -21.04 -8.80 -11.80
CA GLY A 63 -21.10 -10.16 -12.30
C GLY A 63 -20.52 -10.34 -13.72
N LYS A 64 -20.57 -9.30 -14.56
CA LYS A 64 -20.02 -9.34 -15.93
C LYS A 64 -18.50 -9.13 -16.00
N GLU A 65 -17.91 -8.38 -15.06
CA GLU A 65 -16.44 -8.25 -14.93
C GLU A 65 -15.75 -9.52 -14.35
N GLN A 66 -16.50 -10.61 -14.11
CA GLN A 66 -15.98 -11.88 -13.57
C GLN A 66 -15.10 -12.67 -14.55
N ASP A 67 -15.28 -12.50 -15.87
CA ASP A 67 -14.65 -13.37 -16.87
C ASP A 67 -13.21 -12.98 -17.23
N GLU A 68 -12.71 -11.81 -16.79
CA GLU A 68 -11.37 -11.31 -17.13
C GLU A 68 -10.33 -11.50 -16.00
N TYR A 69 -10.77 -11.88 -14.80
CA TYR A 69 -9.91 -11.99 -13.61
C TYR A 69 -9.88 -13.41 -13.03
N GLY A 70 -9.13 -14.28 -13.72
CA GLY A 70 -8.66 -15.61 -13.33
C GLY A 70 -8.94 -16.07 -11.89
N VAL A 71 -10.13 -16.63 -11.68
CA VAL A 71 -10.47 -17.45 -10.51
C VAL A 71 -9.72 -18.81 -10.56
N ASP A 72 -9.22 -19.21 -11.73
CA ASP A 72 -8.55 -20.50 -11.99
C ASP A 72 -7.19 -20.70 -11.30
N LYS A 73 -6.53 -19.64 -10.78
CA LYS A 73 -5.20 -19.78 -10.15
C LYS A 73 -5.21 -20.09 -8.65
N LEU A 74 -6.37 -20.01 -7.99
CA LEU A 74 -6.52 -20.46 -6.59
C LEU A 74 -7.05 -21.90 -6.46
N GLN A 75 -7.42 -22.54 -7.58
CA GLN A 75 -7.89 -23.93 -7.62
C GLN A 75 -6.78 -24.97 -7.89
N ARG A 76 -5.59 -24.54 -8.31
CA ARG A 76 -4.47 -25.46 -8.59
C ARG A 76 -3.59 -25.70 -7.35
N ASP A 77 -4.16 -26.35 -6.34
CA ASP A 77 -3.41 -27.21 -5.40
C ASP A 77 -4.39 -28.02 -4.52
N GLU A 78 -5.42 -28.57 -5.18
CA GLU A 78 -6.46 -29.37 -4.53
C GLU A 78 -5.92 -30.70 -3.94
N SER A 79 -4.76 -31.16 -4.40
CA SER A 79 -4.13 -32.42 -3.94
C SER A 79 -3.24 -32.26 -2.71
N THR A 80 -2.64 -31.09 -2.47
CA THR A 80 -1.82 -30.79 -1.28
C THR A 80 -2.65 -30.29 -0.10
N LEU A 81 -3.89 -29.82 -0.36
CA LEU A 81 -4.80 -29.33 0.68
C LEU A 81 -5.59 -30.45 1.37
N LYS A 82 -5.85 -31.59 0.70
CA LYS A 82 -6.66 -32.70 1.26
C LYS A 82 -6.11 -33.29 2.57
N ASP A 83 -4.80 -33.25 2.78
CA ASP A 83 -4.16 -33.88 3.94
C ASP A 83 -4.10 -32.98 5.20
N VAL A 84 -4.61 -31.74 5.13
CA VAL A 84 -4.68 -30.80 6.28
C VAL A 84 -6.10 -30.69 6.85
N TYR A 85 -7.10 -31.27 6.18
CA TYR A 85 -8.51 -31.21 6.58
C TYR A 85 -8.93 -32.45 7.37
N ASP A 86 -8.85 -32.38 8.70
CA ASP A 86 -9.63 -33.28 9.55
C ASP A 86 -11.05 -32.70 9.66
N ASP A 87 -11.97 -33.23 8.85
CA ASP A 87 -13.34 -32.72 8.62
C ASP A 87 -14.25 -32.70 9.86
N GLY A 88 -13.80 -33.27 10.99
CA GLY A 88 -14.59 -33.38 12.23
C GLY A 88 -14.27 -32.38 13.35
N ASN A 89 -13.13 -31.68 13.29
CA ASN A 89 -12.68 -30.82 14.40
C ASN A 89 -12.55 -29.35 14.00
N PRO A 90 -12.84 -28.40 14.91
CA PRO A 90 -12.55 -27.00 14.65
C PRO A 90 -11.06 -26.86 14.33
N PRO A 91 -10.71 -26.18 13.24
CA PRO A 91 -9.35 -26.15 12.75
C PRO A 91 -8.40 -25.53 13.77
N LEU A 92 -7.13 -25.92 13.76
CA LEU A 92 -6.04 -25.36 14.60
C LEU A 92 -6.03 -23.82 14.59
N ALA A 93 -6.47 -23.21 13.48
CA ALA A 93 -6.65 -21.76 13.35
C ALA A 93 -7.62 -21.16 14.37
N MET A 94 -8.73 -21.84 14.68
CA MET A 94 -9.69 -21.39 15.70
C MET A 94 -9.09 -21.42 17.11
N THR A 95 -8.27 -22.43 17.43
CA THR A 95 -7.57 -22.49 18.72
C THR A 95 -6.55 -21.35 18.84
N LYS A 96 -5.75 -21.11 17.80
CA LYS A 96 -4.80 -19.98 17.77
C LYS A 96 -5.49 -18.63 17.91
N LEU A 97 -6.68 -18.46 17.32
CA LEU A 97 -7.48 -17.25 17.50
C LEU A 97 -8.01 -17.11 18.91
N ASP A 98 -8.50 -18.19 19.51
CA ASP A 98 -8.98 -18.21 20.88
C ASP A 98 -7.86 -17.80 21.85
N ASP A 99 -6.66 -18.37 21.68
CA ASP A 99 -5.46 -17.99 22.43
C ASP A 99 -5.11 -16.51 22.25
N ALA A 100 -5.11 -16.02 21.00
CA ALA A 100 -4.83 -14.62 20.71
C ALA A 100 -5.85 -13.67 21.35
N PHE A 101 -7.15 -13.98 21.27
CA PHE A 101 -8.20 -13.20 21.92
C PHE A 101 -8.13 -13.28 23.44
N ASN A 102 -7.68 -14.41 24.00
CA ASN A 102 -7.48 -14.55 25.43
C ASN A 102 -6.38 -13.62 25.95
N LYS A 103 -5.30 -13.42 25.17
CA LYS A 103 -4.26 -12.42 25.50
C LYS A 103 -4.78 -10.99 25.51
N LEU A 104 -5.78 -10.67 24.68
CA LEU A 104 -6.44 -9.35 24.63
C LEU A 104 -7.47 -9.13 25.74
N GLY A 105 -7.85 -10.17 26.48
CA GLY A 105 -8.76 -10.05 27.61
C GLY A 105 -10.19 -9.64 27.19
N ALA A 106 -10.77 -8.68 27.93
CA ALA A 106 -12.17 -8.27 27.78
C ALA A 106 -12.44 -7.53 26.46
N ASP A 107 -11.42 -6.91 25.87
CA ASP A 107 -11.58 -6.09 24.67
C ASP A 107 -11.86 -6.95 23.43
N ALA A 108 -11.50 -8.24 23.46
CA ALA A 108 -11.80 -9.19 22.39
C ALA A 108 -13.10 -9.98 22.58
N ASN A 109 -13.97 -9.63 23.53
CA ASN A 109 -15.18 -10.40 23.84
C ASN A 109 -16.10 -10.57 22.62
N GLY A 110 -16.30 -9.52 21.81
CA GLY A 110 -17.08 -9.60 20.57
C GLY A 110 -16.49 -10.61 19.58
N ALA A 111 -15.17 -10.58 19.39
CA ALA A 111 -14.46 -11.52 18.53
C ALA A 111 -14.55 -12.97 19.05
N LYS A 112 -14.44 -13.19 20.37
CA LYS A 112 -14.62 -14.51 21.00
C LYS A 112 -16.02 -15.07 20.80
N THR A 113 -17.05 -14.23 20.96
CA THR A 113 -18.43 -14.66 20.73
C THR A 113 -18.66 -15.00 19.26
N GLY A 114 -18.15 -14.18 18.33
CA GLY A 114 -18.18 -14.48 16.90
C GLY A 114 -17.49 -15.81 16.56
N LEU A 115 -16.30 -16.06 17.13
CA LEU A 115 -15.56 -17.31 16.95
C LEU A 115 -16.32 -18.53 17.50
N SER A 116 -16.96 -18.40 18.66
CA SER A 116 -17.79 -19.45 19.25
C SER A 116 -18.99 -19.81 18.36
N GLY A 117 -19.68 -18.79 17.82
CA GLY A 117 -20.79 -19.00 16.88
C GLY A 117 -20.36 -19.61 15.56
N LEU A 118 -19.16 -19.27 15.07
CA LEU A 118 -18.56 -19.92 13.91
C LEU A 118 -18.24 -21.39 14.21
N ARG A 119 -17.63 -21.68 15.36
CA ARG A 119 -17.30 -23.04 15.80
C ARG A 119 -18.55 -23.94 15.87
N SER A 120 -19.67 -23.44 16.41
CA SER A 120 -20.90 -24.23 16.51
C SER A 120 -21.57 -24.55 15.17
N LYS A 121 -21.24 -23.81 14.11
CA LYS A 121 -21.84 -23.95 12.78
C LYS A 121 -20.84 -24.46 11.73
N TRP A 122 -19.60 -24.74 12.13
CA TRP A 122 -18.50 -25.07 11.21
C TRP A 122 -18.83 -26.22 10.26
N SER A 123 -19.33 -27.34 10.80
CA SER A 123 -19.69 -28.54 10.02
C SER A 123 -20.86 -28.33 9.05
N SER A 124 -21.67 -27.29 9.26
CA SER A 124 -22.80 -26.96 8.39
C SER A 124 -22.43 -26.05 7.21
N LEU A 125 -21.18 -25.56 7.18
CA LEU A 125 -20.72 -24.66 6.12
C LEU A 125 -20.29 -25.44 4.86
N PRO A 126 -20.63 -24.93 3.65
CA PRO A 126 -20.07 -25.43 2.40
C PRO A 126 -18.54 -25.47 2.44
N TYR A 127 -17.93 -26.44 1.76
CA TYR A 127 -16.47 -26.62 1.73
C TYR A 127 -15.73 -25.35 1.27
N GLY A 128 -16.22 -24.68 0.23
CA GLY A 128 -15.64 -23.42 -0.26
C GLY A 128 -15.59 -22.33 0.80
N ASP A 129 -16.66 -22.19 1.59
CA ASP A 129 -16.76 -21.21 2.67
C ASP A 129 -15.83 -21.56 3.84
N ARG A 130 -15.76 -22.85 4.20
CA ARG A 130 -14.79 -23.34 5.20
C ARG A 130 -13.36 -23.01 4.79
N ASN A 131 -12.98 -23.24 3.53
CA ASN A 131 -11.64 -22.93 3.02
C ASN A 131 -11.35 -21.41 3.05
N ALA A 132 -12.29 -20.56 2.62
CA ALA A 132 -12.10 -19.12 2.63
C ALA A 132 -11.98 -18.53 4.06
N LEU A 133 -12.79 -19.05 4.99
CA LEU A 133 -12.73 -18.70 6.40
C LEU A 133 -11.45 -19.22 7.06
N MET A 134 -10.98 -20.41 6.70
CA MET A 134 -9.70 -20.94 7.16
C MET A 134 -8.53 -20.02 6.86
N ILE A 135 -8.45 -19.54 5.62
CA ILE A 135 -7.42 -18.59 5.19
C ILE A 135 -7.50 -17.32 6.04
N SER A 136 -8.71 -16.78 6.22
CA SER A 136 -8.95 -15.57 7.01
C SER A 136 -8.57 -15.73 8.49
N MET A 137 -8.93 -16.86 9.09
CA MET A 137 -8.61 -17.17 10.48
C MET A 137 -7.11 -17.31 10.73
N ASN A 138 -6.39 -18.00 9.82
CA ASN A 138 -4.94 -18.13 9.92
C ASN A 138 -4.23 -16.77 9.80
N VAL A 139 -4.68 -15.93 8.86
CA VAL A 139 -4.15 -14.56 8.75
C VAL A 139 -4.45 -13.78 10.01
N ALA A 140 -5.71 -13.76 10.48
CA ALA A 140 -6.09 -13.04 11.69
C ALA A 140 -5.25 -13.47 12.91
N ALA A 141 -5.11 -14.78 13.15
CA ALA A 141 -4.28 -15.31 14.25
C ALA A 141 -2.82 -14.81 14.20
N SER A 142 -2.26 -14.64 13.01
CA SER A 142 -0.89 -14.15 12.82
C SER A 142 -0.72 -12.62 12.91
N GLN A 143 -1.81 -11.85 12.83
CA GLN A 143 -1.76 -10.38 12.80
C GLN A 143 -2.34 -9.70 14.05
N ILE A 144 -3.21 -10.37 14.82
CA ILE A 144 -3.87 -9.79 15.99
C ILE A 144 -2.86 -9.20 16.99
N GLU A 145 -1.76 -9.90 17.28
CA GLU A 145 -0.74 -9.40 18.20
C GLU A 145 -0.07 -8.12 17.69
N LYS A 146 0.17 -8.00 16.37
CA LYS A 146 0.75 -6.79 15.78
C LYS A 146 -0.22 -5.62 15.87
N ILE A 147 -1.51 -5.86 15.63
CA ILE A 147 -2.56 -4.84 15.73
C ILE A 147 -2.69 -4.38 17.18
N ALA A 148 -2.68 -5.32 18.13
CA ALA A 148 -2.75 -5.00 19.56
C ALA A 148 -1.49 -4.27 20.07
N ASN A 149 -0.34 -4.47 19.42
CA ASN A 149 0.91 -3.80 19.73
C ASN A 149 1.14 -2.50 18.94
N ALA A 150 0.06 -1.89 18.44
CA ALA A 150 0.06 -0.65 17.66
C ALA A 150 0.88 0.49 18.28
N GLY A 151 0.90 0.64 19.61
CA GLY A 151 1.69 1.68 20.27
C GLY A 151 3.21 1.54 20.06
N ASP A 152 3.72 0.32 20.05
CA ASP A 152 5.17 0.04 19.94
C ASP A 152 5.59 -0.30 18.50
N ASP A 153 4.68 -0.85 17.67
CA ASP A 153 4.92 -1.12 16.24
C ASP A 153 3.76 -0.58 15.36
N PRO A 154 3.71 0.74 15.11
CA PRO A 154 2.66 1.37 14.32
C PRO A 154 2.57 0.84 12.89
N VAL A 155 3.72 0.62 12.26
CA VAL A 155 3.81 0.10 10.89
C VAL A 155 3.32 -1.34 10.82
N GLY A 156 3.73 -2.18 11.78
CA GLY A 156 3.28 -3.56 11.87
C GLY A 156 1.78 -3.68 12.12
N ALA A 157 1.18 -2.77 12.91
CA ALA A 157 -0.26 -2.73 13.13
C ALA A 157 -1.05 -2.40 11.86
N VAL A 158 -0.65 -1.36 11.12
CA VAL A 158 -1.31 -1.00 9.84
C VAL A 158 -1.17 -2.14 8.82
N ARG A 159 0.02 -2.77 8.71
CA ARG A 159 0.20 -3.95 7.86
C ARG A 159 -0.64 -5.14 8.30
N GLY A 160 -0.76 -5.34 9.62
CA GLY A 160 -1.66 -6.33 10.20
C GLY A 160 -3.11 -6.09 9.78
N ALA A 161 -3.56 -4.83 9.83
CA ALA A 161 -4.88 -4.42 9.37
C ALA A 161 -5.10 -4.68 7.89
N ILE A 162 -4.17 -4.24 7.03
CA ILE A 162 -4.19 -4.51 5.59
C ILE A 162 -4.35 -6.01 5.30
N ASN A 163 -3.54 -6.83 5.96
CA ASN A 163 -3.54 -8.28 5.73
C ASN A 163 -4.85 -8.92 6.19
N MET A 164 -5.38 -8.50 7.34
CA MET A 164 -6.65 -8.99 7.86
C MET A 164 -7.80 -8.61 6.93
N VAL A 165 -7.91 -7.33 6.54
CA VAL A 165 -8.95 -6.85 5.61
C VAL A 165 -8.84 -7.55 4.26
N GLY A 166 -7.62 -7.75 3.75
CA GLY A 166 -7.39 -8.47 2.49
C GLY A 166 -7.85 -9.92 2.55
N ALA A 167 -7.58 -10.62 3.65
CA ALA A 167 -8.04 -11.99 3.85
C ALA A 167 -9.57 -12.05 3.98
N LEU A 168 -10.17 -11.15 4.74
CA LEU A 168 -11.63 -11.03 4.89
C LEU A 168 -12.32 -10.72 3.56
N ALA A 169 -11.72 -9.89 2.71
CA ALA A 169 -12.22 -9.60 1.37
C ALA A 169 -12.22 -10.85 0.47
N VAL A 170 -11.30 -11.80 0.68
CA VAL A 170 -11.31 -13.10 -0.02
C VAL A 170 -12.47 -13.96 0.50
N ALA A 171 -12.71 -13.98 1.80
CA ALA A 171 -13.84 -14.71 2.40
C ALA A 171 -15.21 -14.17 1.97
N ALA A 172 -15.33 -12.89 1.65
CA ALA A 172 -16.55 -12.30 1.10
C ALA A 172 -16.83 -12.71 -0.36
N GLY A 173 -15.86 -13.32 -1.05
CA GLY A 173 -16.02 -13.84 -2.41
C GLY A 173 -16.31 -12.78 -3.49
N PRO A 174 -16.46 -13.20 -4.76
CA PRO A 174 -16.70 -12.32 -5.89
C PRO A 174 -18.06 -11.58 -5.82
N THR A 175 -19.08 -12.18 -5.22
CA THR A 175 -20.41 -11.55 -5.11
C THR A 175 -20.53 -10.63 -3.89
N GLY A 176 -19.49 -10.54 -3.04
CA GLY A 176 -19.53 -9.79 -1.79
C GLY A 176 -20.43 -10.45 -0.73
N GLN A 177 -20.77 -11.73 -0.89
CA GLN A 177 -21.55 -12.47 0.07
C GLN A 177 -20.62 -13.06 1.14
N ILE A 178 -20.62 -12.44 2.33
CA ILE A 178 -20.08 -13.10 3.52
C ILE A 178 -21.19 -13.99 4.06
N VAL A 179 -20.91 -15.28 4.23
CA VAL A 179 -21.88 -16.23 4.81
C VAL A 179 -22.36 -15.69 6.16
N ASN A 180 -23.67 -15.69 6.39
CA ASN A 180 -24.29 -15.16 7.61
C ASN A 180 -23.65 -15.62 8.93
N VAL A 181 -23.10 -16.84 8.92
CA VAL A 181 -22.40 -17.46 10.06
C VAL A 181 -21.07 -16.78 10.37
N ALA A 182 -20.39 -16.25 9.37
CA ALA A 182 -19.09 -15.58 9.50
C ALA A 182 -19.22 -14.09 9.83
N LEU A 183 -20.37 -13.45 9.57
CA LEU A 183 -20.57 -12.02 9.77
C LEU A 183 -20.18 -11.54 11.17
N ASN A 184 -20.66 -12.22 12.22
CA ASN A 184 -20.34 -11.87 13.61
C ASN A 184 -18.85 -12.07 13.93
N PHE A 185 -18.23 -13.08 13.34
CA PHE A 185 -16.79 -13.32 13.48
C PHE A 185 -15.98 -12.21 12.80
N VAL A 186 -16.34 -11.84 11.56
CA VAL A 186 -15.68 -10.76 10.82
C VAL A 186 -15.86 -9.41 11.51
N SER A 187 -17.09 -9.09 11.92
CA SER A 187 -17.39 -7.87 12.69
C SER A 187 -16.59 -7.83 13.99
N GLY A 188 -16.58 -8.93 14.76
CA GLY A 188 -15.79 -9.02 15.99
C GLY A 188 -14.29 -8.82 15.76
N LEU A 189 -13.72 -9.37 14.68
CA LEU A 189 -12.33 -9.12 14.29
C LEU A 189 -12.06 -7.66 13.92
N LEU A 190 -12.94 -7.04 13.13
CA LEU A 190 -12.77 -5.66 12.70
C LEU A 190 -12.95 -4.66 13.85
N SER A 191 -13.76 -5.00 14.86
CA SER A 191 -13.88 -4.20 16.09
C SER A 191 -12.56 -4.07 16.85
N LEU A 192 -11.65 -5.05 16.70
CA LEU A 192 -10.34 -5.02 17.37
C LEU A 192 -9.47 -3.83 16.93
N PHE A 193 -9.73 -3.27 15.75
CA PHE A 193 -9.00 -2.11 15.25
C PHE A 193 -9.32 -0.80 15.98
N GLY A 194 -10.45 -0.73 16.68
CA GLY A 194 -10.87 0.40 17.51
C GLY A 194 -10.48 0.26 18.98
N ILE A 195 -9.82 -0.84 19.39
CA ILE A 195 -9.40 -1.03 20.78
C ILE A 195 -8.21 -0.12 21.08
N GLY A 196 -8.51 1.01 21.70
CA GLY A 196 -7.54 1.90 22.33
C GLY A 196 -7.77 1.92 23.83
N GLY A 197 -6.77 1.46 24.59
CA GLY A 197 -6.60 1.85 25.99
C GLY A 197 -6.73 0.79 27.08
N LYS A 198 -5.56 0.29 27.51
CA LYS A 198 -5.04 0.49 28.88
C LYS A 198 -3.55 0.90 28.76
N LYS A 199 -3.24 2.15 29.14
CA LYS A 199 -1.90 2.77 29.26
C LYS A 199 -0.85 2.23 28.25
N LYS A 200 -0.99 2.57 26.96
CA LYS A 200 0.06 2.67 25.88
C LYS A 200 -0.40 2.22 24.48
N GLN A 201 -1.54 1.55 24.33
CA GLN A 201 -1.98 1.07 23.02
C GLN A 201 -2.77 2.14 22.26
N LYS A 202 -2.21 2.59 21.13
CA LYS A 202 -2.89 3.40 20.11
C LYS A 202 -3.78 2.51 19.23
N THR A 203 -4.86 3.05 18.69
CA THR A 203 -5.67 2.41 17.65
C THR A 203 -5.00 2.51 16.29
N VAL A 204 -5.43 1.69 15.33
CA VAL A 204 -4.97 1.81 13.94
C VAL A 204 -5.40 3.17 13.33
N GLY A 205 -6.55 3.70 13.72
CA GLY A 205 -7.02 5.03 13.30
C GLY A 205 -6.08 6.16 13.74
N GLU A 206 -5.69 6.15 15.02
CA GLU A 206 -4.74 7.12 15.58
C GLU A 206 -3.37 7.06 14.89
N ILE A 207 -2.84 5.85 14.64
CA ILE A 207 -1.58 5.67 13.91
C ILE A 207 -1.66 6.22 12.49
N VAL A 208 -2.76 5.90 11.80
CA VAL A 208 -2.96 6.38 10.43
C VAL A 208 -3.03 7.91 10.42
N ARG A 209 -3.71 8.54 11.39
CA ARG A 209 -3.73 9.99 11.54
C ARG A 209 -2.33 10.57 11.66
N GLU A 210 -1.53 10.05 12.59
CA GLU A 210 -0.15 10.50 12.83
C GLU A 210 0.72 10.39 11.57
N GLN A 211 0.59 9.29 10.82
CA GLN A 211 1.34 9.11 9.57
C GLN A 211 0.88 10.04 8.45
N ILE A 212 -0.41 10.36 8.39
CA ILE A 212 -0.94 11.34 7.42
C ILE A 212 -0.43 12.73 7.78
N ASP A 213 -0.48 13.11 9.05
CA ASP A 213 -0.02 14.41 9.55
C ASP A 213 1.49 14.58 9.26
N GLU A 214 2.31 13.58 9.59
CA GLU A 214 3.76 13.59 9.28
C GLU A 214 4.02 13.76 7.78
N ALA A 215 3.28 13.04 6.94
CA ALA A 215 3.46 13.08 5.49
C ALA A 215 3.06 14.44 4.89
N LEU A 216 1.97 15.06 5.38
CA LEU A 216 1.47 16.32 4.84
C LEU A 216 2.21 17.55 5.39
N GLU A 217 2.60 17.52 6.67
CA GLU A 217 3.39 18.58 7.31
C GLU A 217 4.73 18.77 6.58
N LYS A 218 5.41 17.66 6.26
CA LYS A 218 6.71 17.66 5.56
C LYS A 218 6.69 18.42 4.23
N TYR A 219 5.54 18.47 3.54
CA TYR A 219 5.41 19.15 2.25
C TYR A 219 4.56 20.43 2.30
N ALA A 220 4.24 20.91 3.51
CA ALA A 220 3.54 22.16 3.79
C ALA A 220 2.21 22.34 3.03
N ASP A 221 1.47 21.25 2.76
CA ASP A 221 0.23 21.29 1.99
C ASP A 221 -0.99 21.52 2.91
N ARG A 222 -1.14 22.75 3.40
CA ARG A 222 -2.16 23.12 4.40
C ARG A 222 -3.59 22.75 3.99
N SER A 223 -3.93 22.92 2.71
CA SER A 223 -5.26 22.59 2.21
C SER A 223 -5.53 21.08 2.22
N LEU A 224 -4.51 20.25 2.00
CA LEU A 224 -4.65 18.80 2.20
C LEU A 224 -4.70 18.43 3.68
N MET A 225 -3.95 19.12 4.55
CA MET A 225 -3.97 18.86 6.00
C MET A 225 -5.36 19.11 6.60
N GLU A 226 -5.97 20.25 6.32
CA GLU A 226 -7.32 20.58 6.83
C GLU A 226 -8.38 19.57 6.33
N GLU A 227 -8.30 19.17 5.05
CA GLU A 227 -9.22 18.17 4.52
C GLU A 227 -8.94 16.76 5.07
N ALA A 228 -7.67 16.43 5.34
CA ALA A 228 -7.25 15.18 5.96
C ALA A 228 -7.78 15.08 7.40
N GLU A 229 -7.64 16.15 8.19
CA GLU A 229 -8.19 16.22 9.54
C GLU A 229 -9.70 16.00 9.54
N GLY A 230 -10.43 16.71 8.66
CA GLY A 230 -11.88 16.56 8.56
C GLY A 230 -12.31 15.15 8.15
N ILE A 231 -11.59 14.47 7.26
CA ILE A 231 -11.93 13.07 6.92
C ILE A 231 -11.58 12.09 8.04
N MET A 232 -10.50 12.33 8.78
CA MET A 232 -10.13 11.48 9.91
C MET A 232 -11.16 11.58 11.04
N GLU A 233 -11.63 12.78 11.38
CA GLU A 233 -12.72 12.96 12.37
C GLU A 233 -14.02 12.26 11.93
N LEU A 234 -14.35 12.33 10.63
CA LEU A 234 -15.49 11.60 10.09
C LEU A 234 -15.29 10.09 10.20
N PHE A 235 -14.09 9.56 9.93
CA PHE A 235 -13.83 8.12 10.08
C PHE A 235 -13.87 7.67 11.52
N ASP A 236 -13.32 8.45 12.45
CA ASP A 236 -13.38 8.17 13.88
C ASP A 236 -14.83 8.14 14.36
N SER A 237 -15.66 9.10 13.91
CA SER A 237 -17.09 9.15 14.21
C SER A 237 -17.85 7.94 13.65
N SER A 238 -17.62 7.59 12.38
CA SER A 238 -18.25 6.44 11.73
C SER A 238 -17.83 5.13 12.41
N LYS A 239 -16.54 5.00 12.77
CA LYS A 239 -16.01 3.81 13.45
C LYS A 239 -16.60 3.68 14.85
N ALA A 240 -16.63 4.75 15.65
CA ALA A 240 -17.23 4.74 16.98
C ALA A 240 -18.73 4.39 16.93
N TYR A 241 -19.45 4.88 15.93
CA TYR A 241 -20.84 4.52 15.71
C TYR A 241 -21.00 3.02 15.39
N VAL A 242 -20.22 2.49 14.45
CA VAL A 242 -20.20 1.05 14.12
C VAL A 242 -19.83 0.20 15.33
N ASP A 243 -18.78 0.54 16.07
CA ASP A 243 -18.34 -0.17 17.28
C ASP A 243 -19.42 -0.24 18.35
N SER A 244 -20.17 0.85 18.53
CA SER A 244 -21.28 0.89 19.48
C SER A 244 -22.35 -0.16 19.15
N LEU A 245 -22.53 -0.47 17.86
CA LEU A 245 -23.53 -1.42 17.38
C LEU A 245 -23.03 -2.87 17.51
N VAL A 246 -21.75 -3.11 17.23
CA VAL A 246 -21.09 -4.42 17.44
C VAL A 246 -21.21 -4.87 18.90
N LYS A 247 -21.04 -3.93 19.84
CA LYS A 247 -21.07 -4.21 21.29
C LYS A 247 -22.37 -4.88 21.76
N TYR A 248 -23.50 -4.62 21.10
CA TYR A 248 -24.79 -5.22 21.47
C TYR A 248 -24.97 -6.66 20.99
N ASN A 249 -24.01 -7.19 20.21
CA ASN A 249 -23.92 -8.59 19.78
C ASN A 249 -25.27 -9.20 19.33
N ARG A 250 -26.07 -8.38 18.65
CA ARG A 250 -27.35 -8.76 18.07
C ARG A 250 -27.37 -8.35 16.61
N LYS A 251 -28.13 -9.09 15.80
CA LYS A 251 -28.46 -8.62 14.47
C LYS A 251 -29.18 -7.28 14.59
N LEU A 252 -28.81 -6.36 13.72
CA LEU A 252 -29.52 -5.11 13.59
C LEU A 252 -30.93 -5.37 13.06
N THR A 253 -31.87 -4.55 13.50
CA THR A 253 -33.17 -4.47 12.83
C THR A 253 -32.99 -3.79 11.47
N VAL A 254 -33.94 -3.99 10.55
CA VAL A 254 -33.95 -3.31 9.24
C VAL A 254 -33.85 -1.79 9.39
N ASN A 255 -34.56 -1.21 10.38
CA ASN A 255 -34.51 0.23 10.65
C ASN A 255 -33.10 0.68 11.10
N GLU A 256 -32.45 -0.07 11.97
CA GLU A 256 -31.07 0.23 12.41
C GLU A 256 -30.08 0.10 11.27
N ALA A 257 -30.22 -0.93 10.44
CA ALA A 257 -29.40 -1.13 9.25
C ALA A 257 -29.53 0.03 8.24
N ASN A 258 -30.76 0.51 8.01
CA ASN A 258 -31.00 1.70 7.18
C ASN A 258 -30.36 2.96 7.79
N MET A 259 -30.47 3.15 9.11
CA MET A 259 -29.83 4.28 9.80
C MET A 259 -28.31 4.24 9.69
N ILE A 260 -27.70 3.05 9.71
CA ILE A 260 -26.25 2.89 9.51
C ILE A 260 -25.84 3.18 8.08
N ALA A 261 -26.58 2.70 7.09
CA ALA A 261 -26.29 2.99 5.69
C ALA A 261 -26.29 4.51 5.41
N ILE A 262 -27.09 5.28 6.16
CA ILE A 262 -27.11 6.74 6.11
C ILE A 262 -25.95 7.35 6.90
N SER A 263 -25.65 6.82 8.10
CA SER A 263 -24.66 7.38 9.03
C SER A 263 -23.22 7.03 8.67
N VAL A 264 -23.01 5.98 7.87
CA VAL A 264 -21.71 5.58 7.32
C VAL A 264 -21.80 5.63 5.80
N PRO A 265 -21.76 6.82 5.19
CA PRO A 265 -21.97 6.96 3.76
C PRO A 265 -20.90 6.20 2.98
N LEU A 266 -21.34 5.40 2.01
CA LEU A 266 -20.45 4.75 1.05
C LEU A 266 -19.49 5.73 0.38
N TRP A 267 -19.92 6.98 0.21
CA TRP A 267 -19.16 8.04 -0.46
C TRP A 267 -18.23 8.83 0.48
N GLN A 268 -18.23 8.54 1.78
CA GLN A 268 -17.37 9.19 2.77
C GLN A 268 -15.89 9.06 2.38
N GLY A 269 -15.15 10.17 2.40
CA GLY A 269 -13.74 10.24 2.03
C GLY A 269 -13.44 10.27 0.54
N LEU A 270 -14.42 10.04 -0.35
CA LEU A 270 -14.15 10.06 -1.79
C LEU A 270 -13.72 11.43 -2.32
N LYS A 271 -14.23 12.52 -1.75
CA LYS A 271 -13.83 13.88 -2.14
C LYS A 271 -12.34 14.09 -1.90
N PHE A 272 -11.86 13.81 -0.69
CA PHE A 272 -10.44 13.89 -0.34
C PHE A 272 -9.59 12.94 -1.18
N MET A 273 -9.98 11.67 -1.28
CA MET A 273 -9.26 10.69 -2.11
C MET A 273 -9.21 11.10 -3.58
N GLY A 274 -10.27 11.71 -4.11
CA GLY A 274 -10.34 12.24 -5.47
C GLY A 274 -9.38 13.40 -5.69
N LYS A 275 -9.34 14.36 -4.75
CA LYS A 275 -8.39 15.49 -4.77
C LYS A 275 -6.94 14.98 -4.72
N LEU A 276 -6.63 14.12 -3.74
CA LEU A 276 -5.31 13.52 -3.58
C LEU A 276 -4.90 12.72 -4.81
N SER A 277 -5.82 11.94 -5.40
CA SER A 277 -5.59 11.23 -6.66
C SER A 277 -5.29 12.18 -7.82
N GLY A 278 -6.00 13.31 -7.91
CA GLY A 278 -5.73 14.34 -8.91
C GLY A 278 -4.29 14.85 -8.81
N ILE A 279 -3.84 15.15 -7.59
CA ILE A 279 -2.47 15.61 -7.34
C ILE A 279 -1.44 14.52 -7.68
N ILE A 280 -1.65 13.29 -7.21
CA ILE A 280 -0.80 12.13 -7.54
C ILE A 280 -0.64 11.97 -9.05
N ARG A 281 -1.75 12.06 -9.81
CA ARG A 281 -1.72 11.94 -11.28
C ARG A 281 -0.94 13.07 -11.94
N THR A 282 -1.05 14.29 -11.42
CA THR A 282 -0.26 15.43 -11.91
C THR A 282 1.22 15.18 -11.68
N LEU A 283 1.62 14.76 -10.47
CA LEU A 283 3.01 14.44 -10.14
C LEU A 283 3.58 13.29 -11.00
N ILE A 284 2.78 12.26 -11.27
CA ILE A 284 3.17 11.17 -12.19
C ILE A 284 3.42 11.68 -13.61
N LYS A 285 2.58 12.62 -14.09
CA LYS A 285 2.72 13.20 -15.44
C LYS A 285 3.93 14.13 -15.55
N GLU A 286 4.19 14.94 -14.52
CA GLU A 286 5.35 15.83 -14.45
C GLU A 286 6.66 15.03 -14.47
N ASN A 287 6.66 13.84 -13.84
CA ASN A 287 7.76 12.87 -13.89
C ASN A 287 9.10 13.46 -13.40
N GLU A 288 9.04 14.37 -12.42
CA GLU A 288 10.22 15.06 -11.89
C GLU A 288 10.87 14.31 -10.72
N ILE A 289 12.20 14.32 -10.68
CA ILE A 289 12.99 13.73 -9.60
C ILE A 289 12.68 14.40 -8.26
N LYS A 290 12.61 15.74 -8.26
CA LYS A 290 12.39 16.55 -7.05
C LYS A 290 11.06 16.26 -6.37
N THR A 291 10.04 15.86 -7.13
CA THR A 291 8.69 15.58 -6.62
C THR A 291 8.44 14.08 -6.38
N SER A 292 9.38 13.20 -6.76
CA SER A 292 9.23 11.75 -6.60
C SER A 292 9.03 11.31 -5.14
N ARG A 293 9.77 11.89 -4.19
CA ARG A 293 9.58 11.60 -2.75
C ARG A 293 8.21 12.09 -2.25
N LYS A 294 7.75 13.25 -2.73
CA LYS A 294 6.42 13.82 -2.41
C LYS A 294 5.31 12.92 -2.95
N LEU A 295 5.43 12.46 -4.19
CA LEU A 295 4.52 11.51 -4.82
C LEU A 295 4.38 10.22 -4.01
N LEU A 296 5.48 9.60 -3.60
CA LEU A 296 5.45 8.36 -2.80
C LEU A 296 4.75 8.58 -1.44
N LYS A 297 4.99 9.72 -0.79
CA LYS A 297 4.30 10.05 0.47
C LYS A 297 2.82 10.31 0.27
N TYR A 298 2.41 10.93 -0.83
CA TYR A 298 0.99 11.11 -1.16
C TYR A 298 0.30 9.78 -1.49
N ILE A 299 1.02 8.84 -2.12
CA ILE A 299 0.54 7.47 -2.30
C ILE A 299 0.35 6.80 -0.93
N GLU A 300 1.28 6.96 0.00
CA GLU A 300 1.17 6.42 1.36
C GLU A 300 -0.07 6.96 2.11
N VAL A 301 -0.28 8.28 2.09
CA VAL A 301 -1.50 8.94 2.61
C VAL A 301 -2.76 8.35 1.97
N TYR A 302 -2.76 8.20 0.64
CA TYR A 302 -3.90 7.62 -0.07
C TYR A 302 -4.17 6.19 0.39
N THR A 303 -3.13 5.35 0.52
CA THR A 303 -3.28 3.96 0.96
C THR A 303 -3.83 3.89 2.37
N ASN A 304 -3.33 4.72 3.28
CA ASN A 304 -3.78 4.82 4.66
C ASN A 304 -5.28 5.17 4.77
N VAL A 305 -5.73 6.20 4.04
CA VAL A 305 -7.16 6.56 3.98
C VAL A 305 -8.02 5.46 3.34
N ALA A 306 -7.51 4.80 2.30
CA ALA A 306 -8.22 3.71 1.64
C ALA A 306 -8.42 2.51 2.59
N ILE A 307 -7.44 2.19 3.42
CA ILE A 307 -7.50 1.07 4.38
C ILE A 307 -8.54 1.35 5.46
N LEU A 308 -8.56 2.56 6.05
CA LEU A 308 -9.57 2.92 7.05
C LEU A 308 -10.98 2.84 6.47
N LYS A 309 -11.17 3.38 5.27
CA LYS A 309 -12.44 3.26 4.55
C LYS A 309 -12.81 1.79 4.31
N ASP A 310 -11.85 0.97 3.89
CA ASP A 310 -12.06 -0.44 3.61
C ASP A 310 -12.51 -1.21 4.86
N MET A 311 -11.87 -0.92 6.01
CA MET A 311 -12.21 -1.49 7.32
C MET A 311 -13.63 -1.13 7.75
N ILE A 312 -13.95 0.17 7.80
CA ILE A 312 -15.24 0.68 8.28
C ILE A 312 -16.40 0.13 7.45
N LEU A 313 -16.28 0.19 6.13
CA LEU A 313 -17.33 -0.27 5.23
C LEU A 313 -17.47 -1.80 5.24
N MET A 314 -16.38 -2.55 5.44
CA MET A 314 -16.46 -4.01 5.56
C MET A 314 -17.13 -4.42 6.87
N GLU A 315 -16.82 -3.75 7.97
CA GLU A 315 -17.49 -3.95 9.26
C GLU A 315 -18.96 -3.55 9.21
N THR A 316 -19.26 -2.44 8.52
CA THR A 316 -20.64 -2.00 8.30
C THR A 316 -21.41 -3.03 7.47
N ALA A 317 -20.81 -3.52 6.38
CA ALA A 317 -21.44 -4.54 5.55
C ALA A 317 -21.69 -5.83 6.31
N THR A 318 -20.84 -6.19 7.28
CA THR A 318 -21.01 -7.42 8.06
C THR A 318 -22.10 -7.32 9.12
N LEU A 319 -22.47 -6.11 9.53
CA LEU A 319 -23.55 -5.89 10.48
C LEU A 319 -24.95 -5.94 9.84
N MET A 320 -25.03 -5.83 8.50
CA MET A 320 -26.31 -5.81 7.78
C MET A 320 -27.06 -7.13 7.99
N PRO A 321 -28.34 -7.09 8.42
CA PRO A 321 -29.15 -8.30 8.54
C PRO A 321 -29.55 -8.82 7.16
N GLU A 322 -30.01 -10.07 7.10
CA GLU A 322 -30.23 -10.81 5.85
C GLU A 322 -31.23 -10.11 4.93
N GLU A 323 -32.23 -9.48 5.53
CA GLU A 323 -33.32 -8.75 4.87
C GLU A 323 -32.83 -7.55 4.04
N VAL A 324 -31.67 -6.98 4.40
CA VAL A 324 -31.04 -5.86 3.68
C VAL A 324 -29.60 -6.18 3.25
N LYS A 325 -29.26 -7.47 3.13
CA LYS A 325 -27.92 -7.93 2.70
C LYS A 325 -27.45 -7.32 1.38
N ILE A 326 -28.39 -6.91 0.52
CA ILE A 326 -28.09 -6.26 -0.75
C ILE A 326 -27.32 -4.94 -0.56
N HIS A 327 -27.58 -4.21 0.53
CA HIS A 327 -26.84 -2.99 0.87
C HIS A 327 -25.40 -3.31 1.27
N GLY A 328 -25.19 -4.33 2.11
CA GLY A 328 -23.86 -4.81 2.47
C GLY A 328 -23.07 -5.29 1.24
N ALA A 329 -23.71 -6.07 0.37
CA ALA A 329 -23.10 -6.52 -0.89
C ALA A 329 -22.75 -5.33 -1.81
N ALA A 330 -23.63 -4.34 -1.95
CA ALA A 330 -23.38 -3.15 -2.75
C ALA A 330 -22.18 -2.34 -2.23
N MET A 331 -22.03 -2.21 -0.90
CA MET A 331 -20.86 -1.57 -0.30
C MET A 331 -19.56 -2.28 -0.69
N LEU A 332 -19.52 -3.61 -0.58
CA LEU A 332 -18.35 -4.43 -0.93
C LEU A 332 -18.04 -4.40 -2.43
N VAL A 333 -19.06 -4.35 -3.29
CA VAL A 333 -18.89 -4.21 -4.75
C VAL A 333 -18.27 -2.86 -5.10
N VAL A 334 -18.74 -1.78 -4.48
CA VAL A 334 -18.20 -0.43 -4.74
C VAL A 334 -16.76 -0.33 -4.25
N GLN A 335 -16.45 -0.88 -3.06
CA GLN A 335 -15.06 -1.02 -2.60
C GLN A 335 -14.20 -1.75 -3.63
N ARG A 336 -14.67 -2.88 -4.16
CA ARG A 336 -13.93 -3.61 -5.19
C ARG A 336 -13.69 -2.77 -6.43
N LYS A 337 -14.72 -2.11 -6.97
CA LYS A 337 -14.56 -1.23 -8.15
C LYS A 337 -13.52 -0.13 -7.89
N MET A 338 -13.46 0.41 -6.68
CA MET A 338 -12.41 1.36 -6.29
C MET A 338 -11.02 0.71 -6.30
N ARG A 339 -10.86 -0.48 -5.69
CA ARG A 339 -9.59 -1.22 -5.68
C ARG A 339 -9.10 -1.57 -7.08
N ILE A 340 -10.00 -1.94 -8.00
CA ILE A 340 -9.65 -2.19 -9.42
C ILE A 340 -9.08 -0.93 -10.07
N LYS A 341 -9.75 0.22 -9.90
CA LYS A 341 -9.25 1.51 -10.41
C LYS A 341 -7.89 1.88 -9.80
N GLN A 342 -7.72 1.68 -8.50
CA GLN A 342 -6.47 1.93 -7.79
C GLN A 342 -5.35 1.01 -8.27
N LYS A 343 -5.63 -0.28 -8.48
CA LYS A 343 -4.67 -1.25 -9.03
C LYS A 343 -4.10 -0.75 -10.34
N ASN A 344 -4.99 -0.31 -11.24
CA ASN A 344 -4.60 0.22 -12.55
C ASN A 344 -3.71 1.46 -12.45
N TRP A 345 -3.85 2.26 -11.39
CA TRP A 345 -3.05 3.47 -11.22
C TRP A 345 -1.77 3.25 -10.45
N PHE A 346 -1.70 2.31 -9.52
CA PHE A 346 -0.49 2.07 -8.73
C PHE A 346 0.41 0.98 -9.31
N LYS A 347 -0.06 0.21 -10.29
CA LYS A 347 0.76 -0.80 -10.95
C LYS A 347 2.06 -0.27 -11.55
N PHE A 348 2.18 1.04 -11.88
CA PHE A 348 3.45 1.60 -12.39
C PHE A 348 4.62 1.48 -11.42
N LEU A 349 4.37 1.34 -10.11
CA LEU A 349 5.44 1.11 -9.12
C LEU A 349 6.11 -0.27 -9.31
N PHE A 350 5.46 -1.19 -10.03
CA PHE A 350 5.92 -2.57 -10.24
C PHE A 350 6.02 -2.98 -11.72
N GLU A 351 5.23 -2.35 -12.59
CA GLU A 351 5.38 -2.43 -14.04
C GLU A 351 6.54 -1.52 -14.44
N VAL A 352 7.77 -2.05 -14.31
CA VAL A 352 8.98 -1.24 -14.46
C VAL A 352 9.02 -0.53 -15.79
N ASP A 353 9.00 0.79 -15.72
CA ASP A 353 9.32 1.72 -16.79
C ASP A 353 10.51 2.55 -16.31
N ILE A 354 11.71 2.19 -16.79
CA ILE A 354 12.97 2.83 -16.40
C ILE A 354 13.01 4.33 -16.71
N SER A 355 12.04 4.86 -17.48
CA SER A 355 11.91 6.29 -17.77
C SER A 355 11.16 7.07 -16.67
N LYS A 356 10.61 6.41 -15.65
CA LYS A 356 9.87 7.03 -14.54
C LYS A 356 10.76 7.19 -13.31
N PRO A 357 11.20 8.40 -12.94
CA PRO A 357 12.16 8.58 -11.87
C PRO A 357 11.64 8.14 -10.50
N VAL A 358 10.33 8.26 -10.27
CA VAL A 358 9.68 7.85 -9.01
C VAL A 358 9.99 6.41 -8.61
N ILE A 359 10.11 5.51 -9.59
CA ILE A 359 10.36 4.10 -9.33
C ILE A 359 11.70 3.95 -8.60
N HIS A 360 12.73 4.72 -8.94
CA HIS A 360 14.02 4.61 -8.26
C HIS A 360 13.99 4.93 -6.76
N TYR A 361 13.01 5.73 -6.33
CA TYR A 361 12.86 6.14 -4.94
C TYR A 361 11.93 5.25 -4.14
N TYR A 362 11.18 4.37 -4.82
CA TYR A 362 10.30 3.44 -4.17
C TYR A 362 11.11 2.30 -3.56
N ASP A 363 11.30 2.37 -2.25
CA ASP A 363 11.89 1.29 -1.46
C ASP A 363 10.76 0.60 -0.67
N PRO A 364 10.40 -0.65 -1.01
CA PRO A 364 9.34 -1.38 -0.34
C PRO A 364 9.52 -1.51 1.17
N ASP A 365 10.76 -1.48 1.68
CA ASP A 365 11.01 -1.54 3.11
C ASP A 365 10.88 -0.15 3.78
N LYS A 366 10.98 0.96 3.02
CA LYS A 366 10.72 2.32 3.49
C LYS A 366 9.24 2.71 3.38
N TYR A 367 8.50 2.10 2.46
CA TYR A 367 7.06 2.28 2.27
C TYR A 367 6.29 0.97 2.48
N PRO A 368 6.45 0.32 3.65
CA PRO A 368 5.96 -1.04 3.85
C PRO A 368 4.42 -1.13 3.92
N ILE A 369 3.74 -0.03 4.22
CA ILE A 369 2.27 0.09 4.18
C ILE A 369 1.80 0.09 2.72
N THR A 370 2.40 0.93 1.89
CA THR A 370 2.11 0.97 0.45
C THR A 370 2.41 -0.39 -0.18
N ASP A 371 3.56 -0.99 0.07
CA ASP A 371 3.90 -2.32 -0.44
C ASP A 371 2.84 -3.36 -0.04
N SER A 372 2.51 -3.44 1.26
CA SER A 372 1.50 -4.36 1.76
C SER A 372 0.12 -4.12 1.14
N TYR A 373 -0.28 -2.87 0.94
CA TYR A 373 -1.56 -2.53 0.32
C TYR A 373 -1.61 -3.00 -1.14
N LEU A 374 -0.54 -2.74 -1.91
CA LEU A 374 -0.48 -3.12 -3.31
C LEU A 374 -0.44 -4.63 -3.51
N THR A 375 0.31 -5.37 -2.68
CA THR A 375 0.42 -6.82 -2.78
C THR A 375 -0.84 -7.52 -2.25
N THR A 376 -1.38 -7.09 -1.11
CA THR A 376 -2.46 -7.81 -0.43
C THR A 376 -3.84 -7.35 -0.87
N MET A 377 -4.08 -6.03 -0.91
CA MET A 377 -5.41 -5.48 -1.22
C MET A 377 -5.66 -5.38 -2.72
N LEU A 378 -4.67 -4.89 -3.46
CA LEU A 378 -4.81 -4.68 -4.90
C LEU A 378 -4.36 -5.88 -5.75
N LYS A 379 -3.67 -6.85 -5.13
CA LYS A 379 -3.11 -8.03 -5.81
C LYS A 379 -2.31 -7.62 -7.05
N VAL A 380 -1.50 -6.56 -6.92
CA VAL A 380 -0.51 -6.24 -7.94
C VAL A 380 0.53 -7.37 -7.91
N PRO A 381 0.84 -8.01 -9.06
CA PRO A 381 1.70 -9.20 -9.07
C PRO A 381 3.01 -8.97 -8.32
N ASN A 382 3.42 -9.96 -7.55
CA ASN A 382 4.68 -9.93 -6.82
C ASN A 382 5.85 -9.77 -7.79
N TYR A 383 6.70 -8.80 -7.52
CA TYR A 383 8.00 -8.62 -8.14
C TYR A 383 9.02 -9.42 -7.32
N ASP A 384 10.10 -9.86 -7.98
CA ASP A 384 11.11 -10.70 -7.34
C ASP A 384 11.85 -9.93 -6.22
N ARG A 385 11.53 -10.27 -4.97
CA ARG A 385 12.22 -9.78 -3.76
C ARG A 385 13.30 -10.73 -3.26
N SER A 386 13.65 -11.79 -3.99
CA SER A 386 14.63 -12.79 -3.53
C SER A 386 16.00 -12.19 -3.20
N LEU A 387 16.34 -11.07 -3.84
CA LEU A 387 17.58 -10.33 -3.61
C LEU A 387 17.37 -9.04 -2.80
N ALA A 388 16.19 -8.79 -2.25
CA ALA A 388 15.96 -7.65 -1.38
C ALA A 388 16.84 -7.74 -0.11
N GLY A 389 17.24 -6.59 0.41
CA GLY A 389 17.96 -6.49 1.68
C GLY A 389 19.45 -6.18 1.52
N THR A 390 20.21 -6.39 2.58
CA THR A 390 21.62 -5.98 2.65
C THR A 390 22.57 -7.11 2.25
N TRP A 391 23.49 -6.80 1.33
CA TRP A 391 24.41 -7.75 0.74
C TRP A 391 25.84 -7.23 0.72
N CYS A 392 26.78 -8.16 0.89
CA CYS A 392 28.14 -8.02 0.40
C CYS A 392 28.18 -8.38 -1.07
N ILE A 393 28.65 -7.46 -1.91
CA ILE A 393 28.75 -7.63 -3.36
C ILE A 393 30.21 -7.90 -3.70
N THR A 394 30.59 -9.12 -4.08
CA THR A 394 32.00 -9.48 -4.30
C THR A 394 32.25 -9.85 -5.77
N PRO A 395 33.17 -9.15 -6.47
CA PRO A 395 33.52 -9.52 -7.84
C PRO A 395 34.45 -10.73 -7.87
N HIS A 396 34.36 -11.52 -8.93
CA HIS A 396 35.17 -12.70 -9.19
C HIS A 396 35.89 -12.57 -10.52
N ILE A 397 37.16 -12.95 -10.49
CA ILE A 397 38.06 -13.02 -11.65
C ILE A 397 38.46 -14.49 -11.76
N TRP A 398 38.01 -15.20 -12.82
CA TRP A 398 38.36 -16.62 -13.06
C TRP A 398 38.07 -17.53 -11.84
N LYS A 399 36.87 -17.38 -11.24
CA LYS A 399 36.43 -18.06 -10.00
C LYS A 399 37.18 -17.69 -8.72
N LYS A 400 38.08 -16.71 -8.73
CA LYS A 400 38.72 -16.19 -7.52
C LYS A 400 37.98 -14.94 -7.03
N PRO A 401 37.48 -14.91 -5.78
CA PRO A 401 36.89 -13.71 -5.21
C PRO A 401 37.95 -12.62 -5.06
N LEU A 402 37.56 -11.39 -5.37
CA LEU A 402 38.30 -10.19 -4.99
C LEU A 402 37.82 -9.68 -3.63
N THR A 403 38.36 -8.56 -3.18
CA THR A 403 37.79 -7.81 -2.05
C THR A 403 36.36 -7.39 -2.37
N PRO A 404 35.42 -7.48 -1.39
CA PRO A 404 34.07 -6.97 -1.56
C PRO A 404 34.04 -5.54 -2.07
N LEU A 405 32.98 -5.21 -2.79
CA LEU A 405 32.65 -3.85 -3.19
C LEU A 405 32.63 -2.97 -1.95
N GLY A 406 33.26 -1.82 -2.05
CA GLY A 406 33.19 -0.75 -1.08
C GLY A 406 33.25 0.59 -1.80
N TRP A 407 33.51 1.67 -1.07
CA TRP A 407 33.68 2.99 -1.64
C TRP A 407 34.71 3.81 -0.88
N SER A 408 35.27 4.82 -1.53
CA SER A 408 36.24 5.73 -0.93
C SER A 408 36.05 7.15 -1.49
N ARG A 409 36.28 8.15 -0.63
CA ARG A 409 36.41 9.54 -1.06
C ARG A 409 37.76 9.71 -1.73
N VAL A 410 37.79 10.44 -2.84
CA VAL A 410 39.05 10.94 -3.40
C VAL A 410 39.54 12.08 -2.50
N GLY A 411 40.21 11.69 -1.42
CA GLY A 411 40.75 12.56 -0.37
C GLY A 411 42.05 12.03 0.26
N ASP A 412 42.32 10.73 0.18
CA ASP A 412 43.54 10.19 0.82
C ASP A 412 44.76 10.18 -0.10
N ASN A 413 44.66 10.02 -1.43
CA ASN A 413 45.83 9.96 -2.34
C ASN A 413 45.58 10.25 -3.84
N MET A 414 44.49 10.90 -4.27
CA MET A 414 44.26 11.18 -5.71
C MET A 414 43.87 12.62 -5.98
N ARG A 415 44.29 13.14 -7.14
CA ARG A 415 43.90 14.46 -7.64
C ARG A 415 42.38 14.57 -7.66
N LYS A 416 41.84 15.58 -6.94
CA LYS A 416 40.48 16.11 -7.12
C LYS A 416 40.23 16.33 -8.59
N PRO A 417 39.10 15.83 -9.09
CA PRO A 417 38.07 16.81 -9.49
C PRO A 417 36.63 16.65 -8.97
N TYR A 418 36.28 15.80 -7.97
CA TYR A 418 34.87 15.37 -7.89
C TYR A 418 34.27 15.29 -6.47
N ASP A 419 33.03 15.78 -6.34
CA ASP A 419 32.30 15.93 -5.07
C ASP A 419 31.73 14.61 -4.49
N ASN A 420 31.67 13.52 -5.28
CA ASN A 420 31.06 12.25 -4.90
C ASN A 420 32.09 11.11 -4.70
N PRO A 421 31.90 10.20 -3.71
CA PRO A 421 32.74 9.01 -3.53
C PRO A 421 32.63 8.03 -4.69
N TYR A 422 33.70 7.26 -4.94
CA TYR A 422 33.73 6.21 -5.96
C TYR A 422 33.64 4.84 -5.34
N LEU A 423 33.04 3.91 -6.08
CA LEU A 423 33.15 2.49 -5.76
C LEU A 423 34.61 2.00 -5.94
N THR A 424 35.11 1.26 -4.95
CA THR A 424 36.47 0.70 -4.89
C THR A 424 36.46 -0.72 -4.31
N VAL A 425 37.60 -1.41 -4.37
CA VAL A 425 37.88 -2.70 -3.70
C VAL A 425 38.84 -2.56 -2.51
N GLU A 426 39.22 -1.34 -2.12
CA GLU A 426 40.25 -1.10 -1.08
C GLU A 426 39.67 -0.93 0.33
N ASN A 427 38.48 -0.36 0.45
CA ASN A 427 37.77 -0.22 1.73
C ASN A 427 36.71 -1.30 1.82
N ALA A 428 37.03 -2.42 2.49
CA ALA A 428 36.10 -3.52 2.72
C ALA A 428 34.91 -3.03 3.56
N GLY A 429 33.80 -2.70 2.90
CA GLY A 429 32.58 -2.25 3.54
C GLY A 429 31.38 -3.00 3.02
N CYS A 430 30.84 -3.91 3.83
CA CYS A 430 30.04 -5.04 3.36
C CYS A 430 28.52 -4.85 3.54
N PHE A 431 27.99 -3.68 3.18
CA PHE A 431 26.57 -3.36 3.41
C PHE A 431 25.99 -2.52 2.27
N PHE A 432 25.68 -3.14 1.13
CA PHE A 432 24.85 -2.51 0.10
C PHE A 432 23.43 -3.08 0.18
N LYS A 433 22.44 -2.20 0.28
CA LYS A 433 21.05 -2.59 0.20
C LYS A 433 20.62 -2.68 -1.26
N LEU A 434 20.18 -3.86 -1.68
CA LEU A 434 19.52 -4.06 -2.97
C LEU A 434 18.03 -3.82 -2.81
N ILE A 435 17.50 -2.83 -3.51
CA ILE A 435 16.10 -2.45 -3.49
C ILE A 435 15.48 -2.93 -4.81
N PRO A 436 14.56 -3.91 -4.76
CA PRO A 436 13.96 -4.50 -5.97
C PRO A 436 12.87 -3.62 -6.58
N HIS A 437 12.85 -3.56 -7.91
CA HIS A 437 11.83 -2.87 -8.70
C HIS A 437 11.06 -3.80 -9.64
N GLY A 438 11.54 -5.04 -9.83
CA GLY A 438 10.94 -6.06 -10.70
C GLY A 438 11.74 -6.32 -11.98
N LYS A 439 11.47 -7.43 -12.68
CA LYS A 439 12.21 -7.87 -13.89
C LYS A 439 13.75 -7.84 -13.71
N HIS A 440 14.24 -8.29 -12.55
CA HIS A 440 15.66 -8.25 -12.17
C HIS A 440 16.29 -6.85 -12.07
N LEU A 441 15.48 -5.78 -12.00
CA LEU A 441 15.94 -4.41 -11.81
C LEU A 441 16.01 -4.07 -10.33
N PHE A 442 17.14 -3.45 -9.95
CA PHE A 442 17.45 -3.06 -8.59
C PHE A 442 18.03 -1.65 -8.57
N THR A 443 17.76 -0.89 -7.52
CA THR A 443 18.65 0.21 -7.11
C THR A 443 19.57 -0.30 -6.01
N ILE A 444 20.83 0.09 -6.04
CA ILE A 444 21.83 -0.29 -5.04
C ILE A 444 22.03 0.92 -4.13
N GLN A 445 21.79 0.77 -2.83
CA GLN A 445 21.94 1.82 -1.83
C GLN A 445 23.11 1.50 -0.90
N ASN A 446 23.94 2.49 -0.60
CA ASN A 446 24.98 2.39 0.40
C ASN A 446 24.36 2.31 1.79
N ASN A 447 24.68 1.24 2.51
CA ASN A 447 24.27 1.01 3.89
C ASN A 447 25.48 0.78 4.82
N TYR A 448 26.69 1.12 4.34
CA TYR A 448 27.92 0.98 5.13
C TYR A 448 27.96 2.02 6.25
N ASP A 449 28.12 1.53 7.49
CA ASP A 449 28.27 2.33 8.72
C ASP A 449 27.12 3.35 8.93
N CYS A 450 25.91 2.93 8.57
CA CYS A 450 24.68 3.69 8.83
C CYS A 450 24.26 3.60 10.31
N PRO A 451 23.80 4.70 10.95
CA PRO A 451 23.53 6.05 10.38
C PRO A 451 24.73 7.02 10.46
N SER A 452 25.86 6.61 11.04
CA SER A 452 27.02 7.48 11.34
C SER A 452 27.71 8.04 10.09
N ASN A 453 27.54 7.38 8.94
CA ASN A 453 28.17 7.76 7.69
C ASN A 453 27.37 8.85 6.93
N GLY A 454 28.04 9.93 6.51
CA GLY A 454 27.42 11.00 5.71
C GLY A 454 26.91 10.60 4.32
N TYR A 455 27.27 9.40 3.83
CA TYR A 455 26.75 8.80 2.60
C TYR A 455 25.74 7.68 2.87
N CYS A 456 25.31 7.51 4.12
CA CYS A 456 24.29 6.54 4.47
C CYS A 456 23.02 6.79 3.66
N GLY A 457 22.46 5.74 3.06
CA GLY A 457 21.22 5.82 2.28
C GLY A 457 21.38 6.42 0.87
N GLN A 458 22.59 6.83 0.47
CA GLN A 458 22.86 7.29 -0.89
C GLN A 458 22.96 6.12 -1.87
N TYR A 459 22.74 6.38 -3.15
CA TYR A 459 22.61 5.36 -4.18
C TYR A 459 23.86 5.22 -5.03
N VAL A 460 24.11 4.00 -5.50
CA VAL A 460 25.12 3.76 -6.53
C VAL A 460 24.60 4.27 -7.88
N SER A 461 25.34 5.21 -8.46
CA SER A 461 25.08 5.79 -9.77
C SER A 461 26.35 5.90 -10.61
N PHE A 462 26.33 6.73 -11.65
CA PHE A 462 27.45 6.94 -12.55
C PHE A 462 27.63 8.40 -12.97
N ASN A 463 28.89 8.80 -13.03
CA ASN A 463 29.32 10.05 -13.67
C ASN A 463 30.23 9.78 -14.85
N ILE A 464 30.07 10.61 -15.90
CA ILE A 464 31.01 10.65 -17.02
C ILE A 464 32.12 11.64 -16.66
N ILE A 465 33.31 11.09 -16.50
CA ILE A 465 34.50 11.80 -16.05
C ILE A 465 35.61 11.53 -17.07
N ASP A 466 36.12 12.58 -17.71
CA ASP A 466 37.16 12.48 -18.74
C ASP A 466 36.80 11.45 -19.83
N GLY A 467 35.53 11.45 -20.24
CA GLY A 467 35.00 10.51 -21.23
C GLY A 467 34.85 9.06 -20.75
N LYS A 468 35.02 8.78 -19.45
CA LYS A 468 34.86 7.46 -18.83
C LYS A 468 33.70 7.47 -17.83
N ALA A 469 32.79 6.52 -17.94
CA ALA A 469 31.75 6.31 -16.93
C ALA A 469 32.33 5.61 -15.68
N ARG A 470 32.28 6.30 -14.53
CA ARG A 470 32.76 5.84 -13.23
C ARG A 470 31.58 5.69 -12.27
N ALA A 471 31.57 4.59 -11.51
CA ALA A 471 30.51 4.35 -10.53
C ALA A 471 30.74 5.17 -9.24
N THR A 472 29.72 5.88 -8.79
CA THR A 472 29.75 6.84 -7.68
C THR A 472 28.63 6.60 -6.67
N ILE A 473 28.74 7.20 -5.47
CA ILE A 473 27.69 7.23 -4.44
C ILE A 473 27.05 8.62 -4.38
N GLU A 474 25.73 8.72 -4.54
CA GLU A 474 25.02 10.01 -4.75
C GLU A 474 23.64 10.06 -4.08
N ASP A 475 23.21 11.26 -3.66
CA ASP A 475 21.94 11.48 -2.94
C ASP A 475 20.70 11.57 -3.85
N GLY A 476 20.88 11.83 -5.16
CA GLY A 476 19.81 12.36 -6.00
C GLY A 476 19.53 11.70 -7.35
N ASP A 477 20.35 10.75 -7.82
CA ASP A 477 20.17 10.17 -9.17
C ASP A 477 20.49 8.66 -9.20
N PRO A 478 19.71 7.82 -8.50
CA PRO A 478 19.87 6.37 -8.57
C PRO A 478 19.81 5.83 -10.00
N THR A 479 20.77 4.99 -10.37
CA THR A 479 20.71 4.19 -11.60
C THR A 479 19.99 2.87 -11.33
N PHE A 480 19.17 2.36 -12.28
CA PHE A 480 18.73 0.96 -12.18
C PHE A 480 19.81 0.01 -12.68
N TRP A 481 19.91 -1.11 -11.98
CA TRP A 481 20.86 -2.17 -12.18
C TRP A 481 20.12 -3.46 -12.46
N GLU A 482 20.38 -4.07 -13.61
CA GLU A 482 19.93 -5.42 -13.88
C GLU A 482 20.88 -6.41 -13.22
N ILE A 483 20.36 -7.27 -12.35
CA ILE A 483 21.13 -8.28 -11.62
C ILE A 483 20.54 -9.67 -11.92
N TYR A 484 21.19 -10.40 -12.83
CA TYR A 484 20.76 -11.75 -13.24
C TYR A 484 21.47 -12.85 -12.44
N GLY A 485 20.85 -14.03 -12.30
CA GLY A 485 21.51 -15.29 -11.93
C GLY A 485 21.49 -15.68 -10.43
N HIS A 486 21.65 -16.99 -10.17
CA HIS A 486 21.54 -17.59 -8.82
C HIS A 486 22.88 -17.65 -8.05
N GLN A 487 24.02 -17.80 -8.73
CA GLN A 487 25.35 -17.94 -8.09
C GLN A 487 26.45 -17.09 -8.74
N GLN A 488 26.21 -16.61 -9.97
CA GLN A 488 27.16 -15.85 -10.76
C GLN A 488 26.42 -14.68 -11.42
N LYS A 489 26.42 -13.54 -10.75
CA LYS A 489 25.57 -12.42 -11.17
C LYS A 489 26.32 -11.50 -12.11
N ARG A 490 25.64 -11.02 -13.14
CA ARG A 490 26.10 -9.88 -13.94
C ARG A 490 25.32 -8.67 -13.47
N ILE A 491 26.03 -7.58 -13.21
CA ILE A 491 25.43 -6.30 -12.81
C ILE A 491 25.55 -5.37 -14.01
N ARG A 492 24.45 -5.14 -14.71
CA ARG A 492 24.38 -4.23 -15.87
C ARG A 492 23.66 -2.96 -15.50
N ASN A 493 24.11 -1.84 -16.02
CA ASN A 493 23.44 -0.56 -15.83
C ASN A 493 22.38 -0.34 -16.92
N THR A 494 21.33 0.39 -16.54
CA THR A 494 20.30 0.88 -17.47
C THR A 494 20.46 2.37 -17.79
N TRP A 495 21.54 3.00 -17.32
CA TRP A 495 21.75 4.43 -17.49
C TRP A 495 21.86 4.77 -18.97
N GLY A 496 21.12 5.80 -19.38
CA GLY A 496 21.03 6.21 -20.77
C GLY A 496 20.38 5.18 -21.70
N CYS A 497 19.69 4.16 -21.18
CA CYS A 497 18.81 3.30 -21.96
C CYS A 497 17.47 4.00 -22.17
N LYS A 498 17.01 4.10 -23.43
CA LYS A 498 15.70 4.67 -23.77
C LYS A 498 14.79 3.60 -24.36
N PRO A 499 13.52 3.49 -23.92
CA PRO A 499 12.58 2.50 -24.45
C PRO A 499 12.32 2.64 -25.96
N ASN A 500 12.33 3.87 -26.49
CA ASN A 500 11.86 4.18 -27.85
C ASN A 500 12.96 4.69 -28.80
N GLY A 501 14.21 4.25 -28.59
CA GLY A 501 15.36 4.62 -29.42
C GLY A 501 16.17 5.81 -28.90
N GLY A 502 17.44 5.87 -29.29
CA GLY A 502 18.40 6.90 -28.82
C GLY A 502 19.14 6.56 -27.53
N SER A 503 19.38 5.27 -27.25
CA SER A 503 20.22 4.85 -26.12
C SER A 503 21.64 5.37 -26.26
N THR A 504 22.25 5.79 -25.15
CA THR A 504 23.64 6.22 -25.13
C THR A 504 24.58 5.02 -25.28
N LYS A 505 25.84 5.27 -25.63
CA LYS A 505 26.90 4.24 -25.67
C LYS A 505 27.17 3.55 -24.31
N TRP A 506 26.61 4.08 -23.23
CA TRP A 506 26.79 3.59 -21.86
C TRP A 506 25.67 2.65 -21.40
N CYS A 507 24.56 2.59 -22.16
CA CYS A 507 23.45 1.69 -21.90
C CYS A 507 23.89 0.21 -21.96
N ASN A 508 23.36 -0.62 -21.06
CA ASN A 508 23.60 -2.07 -20.98
C ASN A 508 25.06 -2.50 -20.75
N LEU A 509 25.93 -1.56 -20.37
CA LEU A 509 27.30 -1.89 -19.98
C LEU A 509 27.34 -2.52 -18.58
N GLU A 510 28.30 -3.42 -18.39
CA GLU A 510 28.51 -4.17 -17.16
C GLU A 510 29.41 -3.39 -16.18
N LEU A 511 29.10 -3.48 -14.89
CA LEU A 511 29.97 -3.00 -13.82
C LEU A 511 31.21 -3.88 -13.74
N GLY A 512 32.40 -3.28 -13.84
CA GLY A 512 33.66 -4.02 -13.74
C GLY A 512 34.78 -3.22 -13.08
N PRO A 513 35.64 -3.87 -12.27
CA PRO A 513 36.81 -3.23 -11.69
C PRO A 513 37.82 -2.83 -12.77
N ARG A 514 38.46 -1.68 -12.54
CA ARG A 514 39.55 -1.11 -13.33
C ARG A 514 40.63 -0.61 -12.38
N THR A 515 41.78 -1.25 -12.40
CA THR A 515 42.98 -0.73 -11.75
C THR A 515 43.54 0.43 -12.59
N GLU A 516 43.65 1.60 -11.99
CA GLU A 516 44.34 2.76 -12.55
C GLU A 516 45.56 3.08 -11.67
N ILE A 517 46.63 3.58 -12.29
CA ILE A 517 47.79 4.09 -11.56
C ILE A 517 47.51 5.56 -11.24
N ALA A 518 47.35 5.86 -9.96
CA ALA A 518 47.16 7.21 -9.49
C ALA A 518 48.52 7.88 -9.28
N LYS A 519 48.85 8.86 -10.13
CA LYS A 519 50.02 9.71 -9.92
C LYS A 519 49.69 10.79 -8.89
N THR A 520 50.19 10.66 -7.67
CA THR A 520 50.19 11.76 -6.69
C THR A 520 51.20 12.81 -7.13
N LYS A 521 50.73 13.97 -7.63
CA LYS A 521 51.62 15.13 -7.83
C LYS A 521 51.86 15.81 -6.48
N GLY A 522 52.83 15.32 -5.70
CA GLY A 522 53.52 16.14 -4.73
C GLY A 522 54.60 16.93 -5.47
N TRP A 523 54.65 18.26 -5.34
CA TRP A 523 55.66 19.08 -6.01
C TRP A 523 57.10 18.82 -5.53
N TRP A 524 57.31 18.01 -4.47
CA TRP A 524 58.62 17.85 -3.83
C TRP A 524 58.93 16.45 -3.27
N MET A 525 58.13 15.42 -3.56
CA MET A 525 58.41 14.04 -3.10
C MET A 525 58.24 13.06 -4.26
N SER A 526 59.07 12.01 -4.30
CA SER A 526 59.02 10.94 -5.30
C SER A 526 57.58 10.44 -5.51
N ALA A 527 57.19 10.25 -6.76
CA ALA A 527 55.86 9.74 -7.10
C ALA A 527 55.74 8.28 -6.65
N ASP A 528 55.18 8.04 -5.47
CA ASP A 528 54.69 6.71 -5.11
C ASP A 528 53.44 6.43 -5.93
N ASP A 529 53.59 5.61 -6.98
CA ASP A 529 52.49 5.15 -7.83
C ASP A 529 51.54 4.26 -7.02
N LYS A 530 50.52 4.85 -6.40
CA LYS A 530 49.44 4.09 -5.77
C LYS A 530 48.50 3.55 -6.84
N ARG A 531 48.38 2.22 -6.91
CA ARG A 531 47.37 1.56 -7.74
C ARG A 531 46.05 1.59 -7.00
N VAL A 532 45.02 2.13 -7.64
CA VAL A 532 43.66 2.10 -7.09
C VAL A 532 42.73 1.44 -8.07
N THR A 533 41.93 0.51 -7.56
CA THR A 533 40.96 -0.22 -8.38
C THR A 533 39.57 0.36 -8.18
N THR A 534 39.07 1.06 -9.20
CA THR A 534 37.75 1.71 -9.24
C THR A 534 36.80 0.94 -10.14
N PHE A 535 35.49 1.14 -9.99
CA PHE A 535 34.51 0.50 -10.87
C PHE A 535 34.07 1.41 -12.02
N THR A 536 34.02 0.83 -13.23
CA THR A 536 33.67 1.51 -14.48
C THR A 536 32.64 0.68 -15.28
N LEU A 537 31.95 1.33 -16.21
CA LEU A 537 31.09 0.65 -17.19
C LEU A 537 31.88 0.16 -18.39
N ARG A 538 31.71 -1.12 -18.74
CA ARG A 538 32.42 -1.78 -19.84
C ARG A 538 31.56 -2.79 -20.59
N SER A 539 31.88 -3.04 -21.85
CA SER A 539 31.29 -4.13 -22.63
C SER A 539 32.01 -5.45 -22.32
N ASN A 540 31.25 -6.55 -22.16
CA ASN A 540 31.72 -7.93 -22.12
C ASN A 540 32.93 -8.19 -21.20
N VAL A 541 32.83 -7.79 -19.93
CA VAL A 541 34.00 -7.81 -19.03
C VAL A 541 34.31 -9.21 -18.49
N GLY A 542 33.39 -10.16 -18.64
CA GLY A 542 33.57 -11.55 -18.17
C GLY A 542 33.63 -11.68 -16.64
N TYR A 543 33.39 -10.59 -15.90
CA TYR A 543 33.33 -10.60 -14.46
C TYR A 543 32.01 -11.19 -13.97
N VAL A 544 32.12 -11.89 -12.86
CA VAL A 544 31.00 -12.52 -12.17
C VAL A 544 30.92 -11.97 -10.77
N TRP A 545 29.72 -11.79 -10.24
CA TRP A 545 29.51 -11.27 -8.90
C TRP A 545 28.87 -12.33 -8.00
N SER A 546 29.38 -12.49 -6.78
CA SER A 546 28.69 -13.22 -5.71
C SER A 546 28.02 -12.24 -4.76
N LEU A 547 26.79 -12.54 -4.37
CA LEU A 547 26.06 -11.81 -3.34
C LEU A 547 26.04 -12.67 -2.08
N THR A 548 26.65 -12.19 -0.99
CA THR A 548 26.58 -12.85 0.32
C THR A 548 25.67 -12.03 1.22
N LYS A 549 24.59 -12.64 1.72
CA LYS A 549 23.60 -11.93 2.55
C LYS A 549 24.27 -11.54 3.86
N SER A 550 24.12 -10.28 4.26
CA SER A 550 24.67 -9.81 5.53
C SER A 550 23.79 -10.31 6.69
N PRO A 551 24.37 -10.85 7.79
CA PRO A 551 23.62 -11.39 8.92
C PRO A 551 23.05 -10.32 9.87
N MET A 552 22.81 -9.09 9.39
CA MET A 552 22.29 -7.98 10.20
C MET A 552 21.03 -8.35 10.99
#